data_AF-A0A4U9HMC8-F1
#
_entry.id   AF-A0A4U9HMC8-F1
#
_cell.length_a   1.000
_cell.length_b   1.000
_cell.length_c   1.000
_cell.angle_alpha   90.00
_cell.angle_beta   90.00
_cell.angle_gamma   90.00
#
_symmetry.space_group_name_H-M   'P 1'
#
loop_
_entity.id
_entity.type
_entity.pdbx_description
1 polymer ?
#
loop_
_entity_poly.entity_id
_entity_poly.type
_entity_poly.pdbx_seq_one_letter_code
_entity_poly.pdbx_strand_id
1 'polypeptide(L)'
;MSVWQPVSPDIWQGRDDRHEASNALRLFQTVRQSDTQQPSGDGIALIGFACDEGVRRNQGRTGAAQAPDTLRRALGNMASHEGHERLTDMGNIRVEGEALEAAQQALSETVTPVSRRECAPWCSAAGMKPPGRMAGACWMPFPASG
;
A
#
# COMPACT_ATOMS: atom_id res chain seq x y z
N MET A 1 0.10 1.12 -20.60
CA MET A 1 -0.27 2.36 -19.88
C MET A 1 -0.50 2.00 -18.42
N SER A 2 -0.21 2.88 -17.46
CA SER A 2 -0.54 2.64 -16.05
C SER A 2 -1.93 3.16 -15.76
N VAL A 3 -2.77 2.35 -15.12
CA VAL A 3 -4.13 2.72 -14.75
C VAL A 3 -4.22 2.65 -13.23
N TRP A 4 -4.51 3.79 -12.61
CA TRP A 4 -4.89 3.81 -11.20
C TRP A 4 -6.32 3.33 -11.04
N GLN A 5 -6.56 2.57 -9.99
CA GLN A 5 -7.89 2.10 -9.63
C GLN A 5 -8.08 2.16 -8.11
N PRO A 6 -9.28 2.54 -7.64
CA PRO A 6 -9.62 2.42 -6.23
C PRO A 6 -9.66 0.95 -5.82
N VAL A 7 -9.44 0.68 -4.53
CA VAL A 7 -9.56 -0.68 -3.97
C VAL A 7 -11.03 -0.98 -3.72
N SER A 8 -11.48 -2.18 -4.10
CA SER A 8 -12.84 -2.63 -3.78
C SER A 8 -13.04 -2.62 -2.27
N PRO A 9 -14.19 -2.11 -1.76
CA PRO A 9 -14.50 -2.16 -0.33
C PRO A 9 -14.49 -3.60 0.21
N ASP A 10 -14.75 -4.60 -0.64
CA ASP A 10 -14.73 -6.01 -0.25
C ASP A 10 -13.33 -6.55 0.11
N ILE A 11 -12.26 -5.81 -0.17
CA ILE A 11 -10.90 -6.22 0.22
C ILE A 11 -10.64 -5.94 1.71
N TRP A 12 -11.18 -4.85 2.24
CA TRP A 12 -11.04 -4.48 3.65
C TRP A 12 -12.13 -5.14 4.47
N GLN A 13 -11.96 -6.44 4.71
CA GLN A 13 -12.85 -7.24 5.53
C GLN A 13 -12.05 -8.06 6.55
N GLY A 14 -12.67 -8.34 7.68
CA GLY A 14 -12.09 -9.15 8.74
C GLY A 14 -13.12 -9.54 9.79
N ARG A 15 -12.67 -10.23 10.84
CA ARG A 15 -13.52 -10.60 11.97
C ARG A 15 -13.92 -9.36 12.76
N ASP A 16 -15.21 -9.19 13.05
CA ASP A 16 -15.69 -8.10 13.90
C ASP A 16 -15.71 -8.54 15.37
N ASP A 17 -14.80 -7.99 16.16
CA ASP A 17 -14.61 -8.37 17.57
C ASP A 17 -15.31 -7.41 18.55
N ARG A 18 -16.10 -6.45 18.04
CA ARG A 18 -16.81 -5.47 18.88
C ARG A 18 -17.80 -6.09 19.87
N HIS A 19 -18.20 -7.34 19.64
CA HIS A 19 -19.03 -8.11 20.57
C HIS A 19 -18.25 -8.58 21.81
N GLU A 20 -16.93 -8.79 21.71
CA GLU A 20 -16.08 -9.19 22.84
C GLU A 20 -15.63 -7.98 23.66
N ALA A 21 -15.28 -6.87 23.00
CA ALA A 21 -15.03 -5.59 23.64
C ALA A 21 -15.29 -4.43 22.68
N SER A 22 -15.92 -3.35 23.15
CA SER A 22 -16.28 -2.20 22.31
C SER A 22 -15.10 -1.47 21.68
N ASN A 23 -13.89 -1.64 22.23
CA ASN A 23 -12.64 -1.07 21.74
C ASN A 23 -11.77 -2.07 20.95
N ALA A 24 -12.21 -3.31 20.76
CA ALA A 24 -11.50 -4.32 19.96
C ALA A 24 -11.70 -4.07 18.46
N LEU A 25 -11.23 -2.90 18.00
CA LEU A 25 -11.29 -2.54 16.59
C LEU A 25 -10.20 -3.26 15.81
N ARG A 26 -10.49 -3.58 14.55
CA ARG A 26 -9.50 -4.09 13.58
C ARG A 26 -9.21 -3.04 12.51
N LEU A 27 -8.06 -3.18 11.83
CA LEU A 27 -7.63 -2.21 10.82
C LEU A 27 -8.67 -1.95 9.73
N PHE A 28 -9.41 -2.99 9.30
CA PHE A 28 -10.45 -2.82 8.29
C PHE A 28 -11.58 -1.87 8.72
N GLN A 29 -11.77 -1.67 10.03
CA GLN A 29 -12.79 -0.79 10.59
C GLN A 29 -12.33 0.66 10.73
N THR A 30 -11.02 0.92 10.69
CA THR A 30 -10.44 2.25 10.92
C THR A 30 -9.77 2.85 9.68
N VAL A 31 -9.36 2.02 8.72
CA VAL A 31 -8.75 2.47 7.47
C VAL A 31 -9.74 3.27 6.62
N ARG A 32 -9.27 4.36 6.02
CA ARG A 32 -10.05 5.18 5.08
C ARG A 32 -9.66 4.80 3.66
N GLN A 33 -10.63 4.65 2.77
CA GLN A 33 -10.35 4.43 1.35
C GLN A 33 -10.48 5.75 0.59
N SER A 34 -9.46 6.08 -0.21
CA SER A 34 -9.50 7.24 -1.11
C SER A 34 -10.19 6.87 -2.42
N ASP A 35 -11.00 7.79 -2.92
CA ASP A 35 -11.61 7.78 -4.26
C ASP A 35 -10.75 8.49 -5.32
N THR A 36 -9.59 9.03 -4.92
CA THR A 36 -8.65 9.69 -5.82
C THR A 36 -7.23 9.15 -5.69
N GLN A 37 -6.44 9.28 -6.76
CA GLN A 37 -5.00 8.99 -6.77
C GLN A 37 -4.18 10.02 -5.96
N GLN A 38 -4.76 11.16 -5.60
CA GLN A 38 -4.03 12.22 -4.91
C GLN A 38 -4.12 12.05 -3.39
N PRO A 39 -3.01 12.28 -2.66
CA PRO A 39 -3.04 12.22 -1.21
C PRO A 39 -3.87 13.38 -0.67
N SER A 40 -4.90 13.07 0.10
CA SER A 40 -5.74 14.06 0.78
C SER A 40 -5.46 14.03 2.29
N GLY A 41 -4.74 15.03 2.80
CA GLY A 41 -4.49 15.23 4.24
C GLY A 41 -3.14 14.76 4.74
N ASP A 42 -2.99 14.78 6.07
CA ASP A 42 -1.81 14.32 6.81
C ASP A 42 -2.09 12.94 7.41
N GLY A 43 -1.16 11.98 7.24
CA GLY A 43 -1.37 10.61 7.70
C GLY A 43 -0.48 9.59 6.99
N ILE A 44 -0.86 8.32 7.11
CA ILE A 44 -0.15 7.19 6.50
C ILE A 44 -0.87 6.84 5.20
N ALA A 45 -0.18 6.90 4.07
CA ALA A 45 -0.73 6.50 2.77
C ALA A 45 -0.31 5.07 2.42
N LEU A 46 -1.27 4.21 2.09
CA LEU A 46 -1.03 2.89 1.53
C LEU A 46 -1.35 2.91 0.04
N ILE A 47 -0.34 2.66 -0.80
CA ILE A 47 -0.50 2.54 -2.25
C ILE A 47 -0.03 1.15 -2.67
N GLY A 48 -0.89 0.41 -3.37
CA GLY A 48 -0.54 -0.89 -3.92
C GLY A 48 0.04 -0.79 -5.31
N PHE A 49 1.11 -1.55 -5.58
CA PHE A 49 1.70 -1.66 -6.92
C PHE A 49 1.44 -3.06 -7.46
N ALA A 50 0.46 -3.18 -8.36
CA ALA A 50 0.03 -4.45 -8.93
C ALA A 50 0.72 -4.68 -10.29
N CYS A 51 1.92 -5.28 -10.26
CA CYS A 51 2.71 -5.53 -11.46
C CYS A 51 3.42 -6.89 -11.40
N ASP A 52 3.14 -7.76 -12.38
CA ASP A 52 3.86 -9.03 -12.56
C ASP A 52 5.09 -8.90 -13.45
N GLU A 53 5.15 -7.83 -14.26
CA GLU A 53 6.16 -7.70 -15.32
C GLU A 53 7.58 -7.61 -14.76
N GLY A 54 7.80 -6.86 -13.67
CA GLY A 54 9.11 -6.79 -13.02
C GLY A 54 9.58 -8.14 -12.48
N VAL A 55 8.64 -8.96 -12.00
CA VAL A 55 8.94 -10.31 -11.50
C VAL A 55 9.23 -11.26 -12.66
N ARG A 56 8.45 -11.19 -13.74
CA ARG A 56 8.68 -11.98 -14.96
C ARG A 56 10.05 -11.67 -15.58
N ARG A 57 10.41 -10.39 -15.71
CA ARG A 57 11.73 -9.97 -16.22
C ARG A 57 12.88 -10.45 -15.35
N ASN A 58 12.66 -10.56 -14.04
CA ASN A 58 13.62 -11.12 -13.09
C ASN A 58 13.54 -12.66 -12.98
N GLN A 59 12.87 -13.35 -13.92
CA GLN A 59 12.69 -14.81 -13.93
C GLN A 59 12.04 -15.37 -12.65
N GLY A 60 11.30 -14.54 -11.92
CA GLY A 60 10.54 -14.93 -10.75
C GLY A 60 9.18 -15.52 -11.11
N ARG A 61 8.45 -15.99 -10.08
CA ARG A 61 7.08 -16.51 -10.24
C ARG A 61 6.08 -15.35 -10.29
N THR A 62 5.29 -15.29 -11.36
CA THR A 62 4.19 -14.32 -11.52
C THR A 62 3.15 -14.47 -10.41
N GLY A 63 2.44 -13.38 -10.08
CA GLY A 63 1.49 -13.28 -8.95
C GLY A 63 1.67 -12.05 -8.07
N ALA A 64 2.71 -11.24 -8.29
CA ALA A 64 2.92 -9.96 -7.63
C ALA A 64 1.79 -8.95 -7.90
N ALA A 65 1.06 -9.07 -9.01
CA ALA A 65 -0.14 -8.25 -9.25
C ALA A 65 -1.26 -8.48 -8.22
N GLN A 66 -1.30 -9.66 -7.57
CA GLN A 66 -2.27 -9.97 -6.50
C GLN A 66 -1.74 -9.65 -5.10
N ALA A 67 -0.45 -9.32 -4.97
CA ALA A 67 0.17 -9.06 -3.68
C ALA A 67 -0.49 -7.89 -2.92
N PRO A 68 -0.86 -6.75 -3.55
CA PRO A 68 -1.48 -5.65 -2.82
C PRO A 68 -2.81 -6.03 -2.15
N ASP A 69 -3.66 -6.78 -2.84
CA ASP A 69 -4.97 -7.17 -2.30
C ASP A 69 -4.82 -8.25 -1.22
N THR A 70 -3.86 -9.15 -1.38
CA THR A 70 -3.53 -10.17 -0.38
C THR A 70 -2.99 -9.53 0.90
N LEU A 71 -2.09 -8.55 0.76
CA LEU A 71 -1.55 -7.79 1.87
C LEU A 71 -2.68 -7.08 2.64
N ARG A 72 -3.57 -6.38 1.94
CA ARG A 72 -4.71 -5.69 2.58
C ARG A 72 -5.63 -6.63 3.36
N ARG A 73 -5.93 -7.82 2.83
CA ARG A 73 -6.73 -8.83 3.56
C ARG A 73 -6.04 -9.32 4.84
N ALA A 74 -4.72 -9.48 4.80
CA ALA A 74 -3.95 -9.83 5.98
C ALA A 74 -3.97 -8.68 7.01
N LEU A 75 -3.77 -7.44 6.55
CA LEU A 75 -3.80 -6.25 7.39
C LEU A 75 -5.17 -5.99 8.00
N GLY A 76 -6.24 -6.16 7.23
CA GLY A 76 -7.60 -5.94 7.71
C GLY A 76 -7.91 -6.72 8.98
N ASN A 77 -7.31 -7.91 9.14
CA ASN A 77 -7.49 -8.75 10.32
C ASN A 77 -6.60 -8.38 11.52
N MET A 78 -5.67 -7.43 11.41
CA MET A 78 -4.85 -7.01 12.54
C MET A 78 -5.65 -6.09 13.48
N ALA A 79 -5.30 -6.10 14.76
CA ALA A 79 -5.84 -5.18 15.75
C ALA A 79 -5.50 -3.73 15.34
N SER A 80 -6.49 -2.85 15.52
CA SER A 80 -6.30 -1.42 15.34
C SER A 80 -5.79 -0.79 16.64
N HIS A 81 -4.88 0.16 16.51
CA HIS A 81 -4.26 0.89 17.61
C HIS A 81 -4.32 2.39 17.30
N GLU A 82 -4.05 3.21 18.31
CA GLU A 82 -4.01 4.67 18.17
C GLU A 82 -3.04 5.09 17.04
N GLY A 83 -3.51 5.96 16.15
CA GLY A 83 -2.76 6.43 14.99
C GLY A 83 -3.14 5.73 13.68
N HIS A 84 -3.80 4.56 13.73
CA HIS A 84 -4.23 3.82 12.54
C HIS A 84 -5.43 4.44 11.83
N GLU A 85 -6.20 5.30 12.49
CA GLU A 85 -7.25 6.12 11.89
C GLU A 85 -6.72 7.12 10.83
N ARG A 86 -5.41 7.38 10.86
CA ARG A 86 -4.71 8.20 9.86
C ARG A 86 -4.27 7.39 8.64
N LEU A 87 -4.48 6.08 8.64
CA LEU A 87 -4.17 5.22 7.50
C LEU A 87 -5.21 5.41 6.40
N THR A 88 -4.76 5.85 5.23
CA THR A 88 -5.57 6.00 4.03
C THR A 88 -5.05 5.08 2.94
N ASP A 89 -5.90 4.16 2.48
CA ASP A 89 -5.65 3.35 1.30
C ASP A 89 -5.97 4.16 0.04
N MET A 90 -4.93 4.44 -0.73
CA MET A 90 -4.96 5.23 -1.95
C MET A 90 -5.14 4.37 -3.21
N GLY A 91 -5.48 3.09 -3.06
CA GLY A 91 -5.79 2.24 -4.19
C GLY A 91 -4.57 1.52 -4.78
N ASN A 92 -4.72 1.10 -6.03
CA ASN A 92 -3.72 0.31 -6.74
C ASN A 92 -3.29 1.00 -8.03
N ILE A 93 -1.99 1.03 -8.28
CA ILE A 93 -1.43 1.32 -9.60
C ILE A 93 -1.24 -0.02 -10.30
N ARG A 94 -1.98 -0.23 -11.40
CA ARG A 94 -1.81 -1.39 -12.28
C ARG A 94 -0.99 -1.03 -13.50
N VAL A 95 -0.32 -2.03 -14.04
CA VAL A 95 0.43 -1.93 -15.30
C VAL A 95 -0.25 -2.80 -16.33
N GLU A 96 -0.68 -2.20 -17.43
CA GLU A 96 -1.14 -2.96 -18.59
C GLU A 96 0.05 -3.21 -19.54
N GLY A 97 0.28 -4.49 -19.84
CA GLY A 97 1.33 -4.94 -20.74
C GLY A 97 2.73 -4.90 -20.12
N GLU A 98 3.74 -4.72 -20.98
CA GLU A 98 5.16 -4.80 -20.58
C GLU A 98 5.76 -3.46 -20.15
N ALA A 99 4.95 -2.42 -19.96
CA ALA A 99 5.39 -1.05 -19.71
C ALA A 99 5.78 -0.80 -18.23
N LEU A 100 6.74 -1.57 -17.72
CA LEU A 100 7.23 -1.51 -16.35
C LEU A 100 7.78 -0.12 -15.98
N GLU A 101 8.51 0.51 -16.89
CA GLU A 101 9.16 1.80 -16.69
C GLU A 101 8.13 2.92 -16.49
N ALA A 102 7.07 2.94 -17.30
CA ALA A 102 5.96 3.90 -17.16
C ALA A 102 5.22 3.72 -15.83
N ALA A 103 5.11 2.49 -15.36
CA ALA A 103 4.47 2.19 -14.08
C ALA A 103 5.30 2.62 -12.88
N GLN A 104 6.63 2.43 -12.94
CA GLN A 104 7.54 2.95 -11.92
C GLN A 104 7.51 4.48 -11.88
N GLN A 105 7.38 5.13 -13.05
CA GLN A 105 7.22 6.57 -13.14
C GLN A 105 5.90 7.04 -12.49
N ALA A 106 4.77 6.39 -12.80
CA ALA A 106 3.47 6.72 -12.19
C ALA A 106 3.47 6.50 -10.67
N LEU A 107 4.12 5.44 -10.19
CA LEU A 107 4.32 5.21 -8.76
C LEU A 107 5.17 6.34 -8.15
N SER A 108 6.28 6.71 -8.80
CA SER A 108 7.13 7.80 -8.35
C SER A 108 6.37 9.13 -8.29
N GLU A 109 5.54 9.43 -9.28
CA GLU A 109 4.71 10.64 -9.32
C GLU A 109 3.64 10.66 -8.22
N THR A 110 3.15 9.48 -7.81
CA THR A 110 2.17 9.38 -6.71
C THR A 110 2.86 9.49 -5.35
N VAL A 111 4.06 8.93 -5.20
CA VAL A 111 4.83 8.94 -3.93
C VAL A 111 5.61 10.23 -3.72
N THR A 112 6.08 10.91 -4.76
CA THR A 112 6.91 12.13 -4.64
C THR A 112 6.21 13.27 -3.90
N PRO A 113 4.91 13.57 -4.14
CA PRO A 113 4.17 14.54 -3.35
C PRO A 113 4.06 14.15 -1.87
N VAL A 114 3.97 12.85 -1.57
CA VAL A 114 3.91 12.30 -0.20
C VAL A 114 5.26 12.44 0.51
N SER A 115 6.37 12.20 -0.19
CA SER A 115 7.73 12.26 0.36
C SER A 115 8.29 13.67 0.59
N ARG A 116 7.73 14.70 -0.06
CA ARG A 116 8.15 16.11 0.15
C ARG A 116 7.63 16.71 1.46
N ARG A 117 6.72 16.01 2.17
CA ARG A 117 6.45 16.23 3.59
C ARG A 117 7.36 15.29 4.35
N GLU A 118 8.30 15.84 5.11
CA GLU A 118 9.44 15.16 5.72
C GLU A 118 9.11 13.78 6.34
N CYS A 119 9.38 12.70 5.61
CA CYS A 119 9.41 11.35 6.17
C CYS A 119 10.30 10.41 5.36
N ALA A 120 11.20 9.72 6.06
CA ALA A 120 12.13 8.79 5.47
C ALA A 120 11.47 7.40 5.29
N PRO A 121 11.51 6.79 4.11
CA PRO A 121 10.90 5.48 3.87
C PRO A 121 11.73 4.36 4.52
N TRP A 122 11.07 3.49 5.31
CA TRP A 122 11.66 2.25 5.80
C TRP A 122 11.26 1.07 4.90
N CYS A 123 12.26 0.36 4.38
CA CYS A 123 12.07 -0.82 3.54
C CYS A 123 12.59 -2.06 4.28
N SER A 124 11.71 -2.99 4.67
CA SER A 124 12.13 -4.30 5.18
C SER A 124 12.50 -5.22 4.02
N ALA A 125 13.79 -5.26 3.68
CA ALA A 125 14.35 -6.30 2.81
C ALA A 125 14.85 -7.46 3.68
N ALA A 126 14.16 -8.60 3.65
CA ALA A 126 14.72 -9.84 4.15
C ALA A 126 15.81 -10.31 3.17
N GLY A 127 17.06 -9.92 3.44
CA GLY A 127 18.26 -10.53 2.87
C GLY A 127 18.68 -10.06 1.47
N MET A 128 19.93 -9.59 1.38
CA MET A 128 20.78 -9.37 0.20
C MET A 128 20.74 -8.00 -0.51
N LYS A 129 21.94 -7.49 -0.84
CA LYS A 129 22.31 -6.22 -1.50
C LYS A 129 23.47 -6.56 -2.48
N PRO A 130 23.76 -5.87 -3.62
CA PRO A 130 23.05 -4.92 -4.53
C PRO A 130 23.11 -5.42 -6.03
N PRO A 131 22.94 -4.63 -7.12
CA PRO A 131 22.36 -3.30 -7.35
C PRO A 131 21.13 -3.36 -8.30
N GLY A 132 20.01 -2.73 -7.92
CA GLY A 132 18.85 -2.71 -8.80
C GLY A 132 17.62 -2.28 -8.03
N ARG A 133 16.88 -1.33 -8.60
CA ARG A 133 15.77 -0.63 -7.99
C ARG A 133 14.71 -1.59 -7.44
N MET A 134 14.35 -1.37 -6.19
CA MET A 134 13.47 -2.21 -5.39
C MET A 134 12.05 -2.27 -5.97
N ALA A 135 11.58 -3.48 -6.26
CA ALA A 135 10.15 -3.81 -6.24
C ALA A 135 9.82 -4.25 -4.82
N GLY A 136 9.15 -3.39 -4.06
CA GLY A 136 8.75 -3.68 -2.68
C GLY A 136 7.51 -2.88 -2.31
N ALA A 137 6.63 -3.47 -1.50
CA ALA A 137 5.58 -2.72 -0.82
C ALA A 137 6.24 -1.74 0.15
N CYS A 138 6.04 -0.44 -0.08
CA CYS A 138 6.59 0.60 0.78
C CYS A 138 5.67 0.80 1.99
N TRP A 139 6.18 0.56 3.19
CA TRP A 139 5.51 0.85 4.45
C TRP A 139 6.20 2.06 5.09
N MET A 140 5.50 3.18 5.24
CA MET A 140 6.04 4.38 5.88
C MET A 140 5.34 4.66 7.22
N PRO A 141 6.01 4.47 8.36
CA PRO A 141 5.56 5.07 9.62
C PRO A 141 5.91 6.57 9.64
N PHE A 142 4.92 7.44 9.84
CA PHE A 142 5.12 8.87 10.08
C PHE A 142 5.14 9.15 11.59
N PRO A 143 5.99 10.06 12.11
CA PRO A 143 5.90 10.52 13.49
C PRO A 143 4.66 11.42 13.64
N ALA A 144 3.93 11.26 14.74
CA ALA A 144 2.85 12.17 15.10
C ALA A 144 3.45 13.55 15.40
N SER A 145 3.12 14.56 14.59
CA SER A 145 3.41 15.95 14.92
C SER A 145 2.52 16.36 16.11
N GLY A 146 3.15 16.68 17.24
CA GLY A 146 2.54 17.42 18.34
C GLY A 146 2.57 18.93 18.08
#